data_AF-A0A3A9F1P2-F1
#
_entry.id   AF-A0A3A9F1P2-F1
#
_cell.length_a   1.000
_cell.length_b   1.000
_cell.length_c   1.000
_cell.angle_alpha   90.00
_cell.angle_beta   90.00
_cell.angle_gamma   90.00
#
_symmetry.space_group_name_H-M   'P 1'
#
loop_
_entity.id
_entity.type
_entity.pdbx_description
1 polymer ?
#
loop_
_entity_poly.entity_id
_entity_poly.type
_entity_poly.pdbx_seq_one_letter_code
_entity_poly.pdbx_strand_id
1 'polypeptide(L)'
;MKCSELKKGDTVVFNVTVYSGGKEEVYDGNVIYVDNERKAVCVCYLEGYKSRSDIIPFEKMIAKADENGEEMLFGGWIRGKSVLLEAE
;
A
#
# COMPACT_ATOMS: atom_id res chain seq x y z
N MET A 1 -12.45 -0.34 -3.77
CA MET A 1 -12.23 1.07 -3.36
C MET A 1 -11.17 1.64 -4.27
N LYS A 2 -11.25 2.91 -4.68
CA LYS A 2 -10.26 3.44 -5.61
C LYS A 2 -9.00 3.95 -4.91
N CYS A 3 -7.85 3.85 -5.58
CA CYS A 3 -6.60 4.41 -5.04
C CYS A 3 -6.65 5.94 -4.86
N SER A 4 -7.37 6.65 -5.74
CA SER A 4 -7.53 8.11 -5.65
C SER A 4 -8.30 8.57 -4.41
N GLU A 5 -9.08 7.68 -3.79
CA GLU A 5 -9.92 7.96 -2.62
C GLU A 5 -9.20 7.74 -1.29
N LEU A 6 -7.95 7.25 -1.33
CA LEU A 6 -7.13 7.06 -0.14
C LEU A 6 -6.87 8.39 0.57
N LYS A 7 -6.80 8.34 1.90
CA LYS A 7 -6.59 9.53 2.73
C LYS A 7 -5.31 9.40 3.54
N LYS A 8 -4.71 10.54 3.87
CA LYS A 8 -3.57 10.60 4.79
C LYS A 8 -3.90 9.84 6.08
N GLY A 9 -2.97 8.96 6.49
CA GLY A 9 -3.11 8.10 7.66
C GLY A 9 -3.71 6.72 7.39
N ASP A 10 -4.33 6.50 6.22
CA ASP A 10 -4.82 5.16 5.86
C ASP A 10 -3.67 4.14 5.86
N THR A 11 -3.88 2.98 6.47
CA THR A 11 -2.94 1.86 6.39
C THR A 11 -3.22 1.06 5.13
N VAL A 12 -2.19 0.86 4.31
CA VAL A 12 -2.28 0.25 2.98
C VAL A 12 -1.22 -0.82 2.79
N VAL A 13 -1.50 -1.76 1.90
CA VAL A 13 -0.60 -2.84 1.48
C VAL A 13 -0.23 -2.62 0.02
N PHE A 14 1.04 -2.81 -0.32
CA PHE A 14 1.57 -2.56 -1.66
C PHE A 14 2.77 -3.43 -2.01
N ASN A 15 3.04 -3.57 -3.30
CA ASN A 15 4.23 -4.22 -3.82
C ASN A 15 5.32 -3.20 -4.13
N VAL A 16 6.57 -3.56 -3.82
CA VAL A 16 7.75 -2.84 -4.31
C VAL A 16 8.80 -3.80 -4.83
N THR A 17 9.48 -3.38 -5.89
CA THR A 17 10.65 -4.09 -6.38
C THR A 17 11.84 -3.81 -5.46
N VAL A 18 12.34 -4.85 -4.80
CA VAL A 18 13.48 -4.77 -3.89
C VAL A 18 14.72 -5.34 -4.56
N TYR A 19 15.82 -4.61 -4.43
CA TYR A 19 17.13 -4.90 -5.00
C TYR A 19 17.17 -4.93 -6.54
N SER A 20 18.37 -4.87 -7.09
CA SER A 20 18.64 -4.87 -8.54
C SER A 20 18.22 -6.16 -9.27
N GLY A 21 17.67 -7.15 -8.56
CA GLY A 21 17.22 -8.43 -9.10
C GLY A 21 15.77 -8.47 -9.59
N GLY A 22 15.00 -7.39 -9.41
CA GLY A 22 13.64 -7.30 -9.96
C GLY A 22 12.57 -8.08 -9.18
N LYS A 23 12.88 -8.57 -7.97
CA LYS A 23 11.93 -9.31 -7.14
C LYS A 23 10.94 -8.34 -6.51
N GLU A 24 9.65 -8.61 -6.66
CA GLU A 24 8.60 -7.89 -5.92
C GLU A 24 8.40 -8.49 -4.54
N GLU A 25 8.29 -7.61 -3.54
CA GLU A 25 7.91 -7.98 -2.19
C GLU A 25 6.78 -7.07 -1.69
N VAL A 26 5.97 -7.64 -0.79
CA VAL A 26 4.79 -7.01 -0.22
C VAL A 26 5.20 -6.28 1.06
N TYR A 27 4.77 -5.04 1.20
CA TYR A 27 4.93 -4.23 2.41
C TYR A 27 3.61 -3.55 2.77
N ASP A 28 3.54 -3.07 4.01
CA ASP A 28 2.49 -2.20 4.50
C ASP A 28 3.04 -0.83 4.90
N GLY A 29 2.16 0.16 4.93
CA GLY A 29 2.54 1.55 5.17
C GLY A 29 1.35 2.45 5.48
N ASN A 30 1.63 3.66 5.97
CA ASN A 30 0.63 4.72 6.09
C ASN A 30 0.73 5.71 4.94
N VAL A 31 -0.42 6.08 4.38
CA VAL A 31 -0.51 7.12 3.34
C VAL A 31 -0.09 8.47 3.92
N ILE A 32 0.83 9.15 3.23
CA ILE A 32 1.23 10.54 3.49
C ILE A 32 0.37 11.48 2.65
N TYR A 33 0.27 11.23 1.34
CA TYR A 33 -0.60 11.93 0.40
C TYR A 33 -0.84 11.07 -0.86
N VAL A 34 -1.87 11.45 -1.64
CA VAL A 34 -2.18 10.86 -2.95
C VAL A 34 -1.83 11.87 -4.04
N ASP A 35 -1.07 11.43 -5.04
CA ASP A 35 -0.73 12.19 -6.25
C ASP A 35 -1.57 11.67 -7.42
N ASN A 36 -2.70 12.33 -7.67
CA ASN A 36 -3.62 11.93 -8.73
C ASN A 36 -3.07 12.24 -10.14
N GLU A 37 -2.16 13.22 -10.28
CA GLU A 37 -1.56 13.55 -11.58
C GLU A 37 -0.61 12.43 -12.02
N ARG A 38 0.17 11.90 -11.09
CA ARG A 38 1.11 10.80 -11.34
C ARG A 38 0.52 9.41 -11.11
N LYS A 39 -0.75 9.33 -10.68
CA LYS A 39 -1.44 8.09 -10.29
C LYS A 39 -0.61 7.27 -9.31
N ALA A 40 -0.20 7.91 -8.22
CA ALA A 40 0.66 7.31 -7.21
C ALA A 40 0.27 7.74 -5.78
N VAL A 41 0.69 6.94 -4.81
CA VAL A 41 0.46 7.17 -3.38
C VAL A 41 1.82 7.29 -2.70
N CYS A 42 2.06 8.39 -2.00
CA CYS A 42 3.24 8.49 -1.15
C CYS A 42 2.93 7.83 0.20
N VAL A 43 3.75 6.86 0.59
CA VAL A 43 3.56 6.07 1.81
C VAL A 43 4.78 6.17 2.71
N CYS A 44 4.57 6.04 4.01
CA CYS A 44 5.62 5.74 4.98
C CYS A 44 5.52 4.28 5.37
N TYR A 45 6.62 3.53 5.25
CA TYR A 45 6.62 2.08 5.54
C TYR A 45 6.31 1.82 7.01
N LEU A 46 5.53 0.78 7.29
CA LEU A 46 5.44 0.18 8.61
C LEU A 46 6.63 -0.79 8.81
N GLU A 47 6.74 -1.37 10.00
CA GLU A 47 7.73 -2.37 10.45
C GLU A 47 9.15 -2.37 9.82
N GLY A 48 10.18 -2.13 10.63
CA GLY A 48 11.59 -2.16 10.20
C GLY A 48 12.07 -0.93 9.41
N TYR A 49 11.18 -0.21 8.72
CA TYR A 49 11.53 0.96 7.89
C TYR A 49 10.65 2.20 8.16
N LYS A 50 10.25 2.44 9.42
CA LYS A 50 9.35 3.53 9.83
C LYS A 50 9.82 4.96 9.51
N SER A 51 11.06 5.14 9.07
CA SER A 51 11.62 6.41 8.61
C SER A 51 11.71 6.53 7.08
N ARG A 52 11.36 5.48 6.34
CA ARG A 52 11.41 5.45 4.88
C ARG A 52 10.05 5.82 4.32
N SER A 53 10.08 6.70 3.33
CA SER A 53 8.93 7.02 2.48
C SER A 53 9.25 6.67 1.04
N ASP A 54 8.22 6.32 0.28
CA ASP A 54 8.34 6.00 -1.14
C ASP A 54 7.05 6.39 -1.88
N ILE A 55 7.14 6.51 -3.20
CA ILE A 55 6.01 6.86 -4.07
C ILE A 55 5.63 5.61 -4.85
N ILE A 56 4.45 5.07 -4.54
CA ILE A 56 3.99 3.80 -5.06
C ILE A 56 2.92 4.03 -6.13
N PRO A 57 3.12 3.58 -7.38
CA PRO A 57 2.09 3.67 -8.42
C PRO A 57 0.81 2.95 -8.02
N PHE A 58 -0.36 3.43 -8.48
CA PHE A 58 -1.65 2.82 -8.19
C PHE A 58 -1.70 1.33 -8.53
N GLU A 59 -1.08 0.91 -9.63
CA GLU A 59 -0.99 -0.50 -10.06
C GLU A 59 -0.23 -1.41 -9.08
N LYS A 60 0.55 -0.83 -8.16
CA LYS A 60 1.27 -1.57 -7.10
C LYS A 60 0.55 -1.54 -5.76
N MET A 61 -0.52 -0.76 -5.63
CA MET A 61 -1.35 -0.73 -4.43
C MET A 61 -2.29 -1.94 -4.44
N ILE A 62 -2.40 -2.63 -3.30
CA ILE A 62 -3.13 -3.90 -3.21
C ILE A 62 -4.43 -3.71 -2.42
N ALA A 63 -4.31 -3.23 -1.18
CA ALA A 63 -5.42 -3.18 -0.25
C ALA A 63 -5.28 -2.04 0.77
N LYS A 64 -6.39 -1.66 1.39
CA LYS A 64 -6.46 -0.79 2.56
C LYS A 64 -7.02 -1.57 3.74
N ALA A 65 -6.46 -1.36 4.94
CA ALA A 65 -7.03 -1.88 6.17
C ALA A 65 -8.42 -1.26 6.44
N ASP A 66 -9.41 -2.12 6.70
CA ASP A 66 -10.80 -1.72 6.94
C ASP A 66 -11.45 -2.72 7.90
N GLU A 67 -11.96 -2.25 9.04
CA GLU A 67 -12.60 -3.10 10.06
C GLU A 67 -13.89 -3.79 9.57
N ASN A 68 -14.51 -3.25 8.51
CA ASN A 68 -15.68 -3.82 7.84
C ASN A 68 -15.31 -4.63 6.59
N GLY A 69 -14.02 -4.67 6.24
CA GLY A 69 -13.50 -5.46 5.12
C GLY A 69 -13.48 -6.96 5.40
N GLU A 70 -12.96 -7.71 4.45
CA GLU A 70 -12.79 -9.17 4.56
C GLU A 70 -11.42 -9.50 5.14
N GLU A 71 -11.35 -10.62 5.86
CA GLU A 71 -10.08 -11.11 6.40
C GLU A 71 -9.15 -11.57 5.26
N MET A 72 -7.99 -10.93 5.12
CA MET A 72 -7.03 -11.21 4.04
C MET A 72 -5.62 -11.45 4.58
N LEU A 73 -4.79 -12.15 3.78
CA LEU A 73 -3.37 -12.42 4.04
C LEU A 73 -2.55 -12.01 2.82
N PHE A 74 -1.54 -11.16 3.03
CA PHE A 74 -0.63 -10.65 1.99
C PHE A 74 0.82 -10.98 2.35
N GLY A 75 1.59 -11.46 1.36
CA GLY A 75 3.00 -11.83 1.55
C GLY A 75 3.28 -13.00 2.51
N GLY A 76 2.27 -13.49 3.24
CA GLY A 76 2.40 -14.53 4.26
C GLY A 76 2.55 -14.02 5.69
N TRP A 77 2.67 -12.69 5.90
CA TRP A 77 2.83 -12.09 7.24
C TRP A 77 1.95 -10.87 7.51
N ILE A 78 1.46 -10.16 6.49
CA ILE A 78 0.51 -9.05 6.69
C ILE A 78 -0.90 -9.62 6.64
N ARG A 79 -1.63 -9.50 7.75
CA ARG A 79 -2.98 -10.07 7.89
C ARG A 79 -3.93 -9.08 8.55
N GLY A 80 -5.17 -9.07 8.09
CA GLY A 80 -6.28 -8.39 8.76
C GLY A 80 -7.43 -8.09 7.83
N LYS A 81 -8.51 -7.55 8.40
CA LYS A 81 -9.67 -7.10 7.62
C LYS A 81 -9.29 -5.95 6.70
N SER A 82 -9.57 -6.12 5.42
CA SER A 82 -9.11 -5.24 4.36
C SER A 82 -10.12 -5.11 3.23
N VAL A 83 -9.98 -4.06 2.43
CA VAL A 83 -10.68 -3.86 1.16
C VAL A 83 -9.66 -3.75 0.03
N LEU A 84 -9.93 -4.41 -1.11
CA LEU A 84 -9.07 -4.33 -2.29
C LEU A 84 -9.13 -2.94 -2.94
N LEU A 85 -7.96 -2.50 -3.40
CA LEU A 85 -7.79 -1.25 -4.11
C LEU A 85 -7.86 -1.48 -5.63
N GLU A 86 -8.48 -0.53 -6.32
CA GLU A 86 -8.58 -0.49 -7.78
C GLU A 86 -7.66 0.61 -8.31
N ALA A 87 -6.80 0.25 -9.27
CA ALA A 87 -5.99 1.20 -10.04
C ALA A 87 -6.86 1.78 -11.17
N GLU A 88 -7.00 3.11 -11.22
CA GLU A 88 -7.78 3.82 -12.25
C GLU A 88 -6.89 4.71 -13.12
#